data_AF-A0A1I6MN49-F1
#
_entry.id   AF-A0A1I6MN49-F1
#
_cell.length_a   1.000
_cell.length_b   1.000
_cell.length_c   1.000
_cell.angle_alpha   90.00
_cell.angle_beta   90.00
_cell.angle_gamma   90.00
#
_symmetry.space_group_name_H-M   'P 1'
#
loop_
_entity.id
_entity.type
_entity.pdbx_description
1 polymer ?
#
loop_
_entity_poly.entity_id
_entity_poly.type
_entity_poly.pdbx_seq_one_letter_code
_entity_poly.pdbx_strand_id
1 'polypeptide(L)'
;MKLKGTVVAMILGSCMGTGAAMQKPASQSSAPDPFGLPSDTMQSDDQFGDAHRRMEMLRVKSANAERQKQLTREATELLNVAGELHFKAQKSDGSVTQAEMLRQAETIERLAHNVKERMKGSR
;
A
#
# COMPACT_ATOMS: atom_id res chain seq x y z
N MET A 1 15.08 -29.76 -27.66
CA MET A 1 15.95 -28.57 -27.54
C MET A 1 15.17 -27.49 -26.79
N LYS A 2 15.81 -26.86 -25.81
CA LYS A 2 15.21 -25.97 -24.81
C LYS A 2 14.95 -24.59 -25.41
N LEU A 3 13.75 -24.02 -25.22
CA LEU A 3 13.55 -22.57 -25.32
C LEU A 3 13.04 -22.05 -23.98
N LYS A 4 13.94 -21.38 -23.27
CA LYS A 4 13.67 -20.56 -22.10
C LYS A 4 13.23 -19.19 -22.63
N GLY A 5 12.12 -18.66 -22.12
CA GLY A 5 11.60 -17.35 -22.50
C GLY A 5 11.01 -16.63 -21.30
N THR A 6 11.89 -16.19 -20.41
CA THR A 6 11.59 -15.28 -19.32
C THR A 6 11.11 -13.95 -19.90
N VAL A 7 9.85 -13.57 -19.66
CA VAL A 7 9.38 -12.19 -19.84
C VAL A 7 8.95 -11.66 -18.48
N VAL A 8 9.92 -11.12 -17.76
CA VAL A 8 9.69 -10.20 -16.65
C VAL A 8 10.04 -8.83 -17.21
N ALA A 9 9.02 -8.03 -17.50
CA ALA A 9 9.18 -6.63 -17.89
C ALA A 9 8.34 -5.75 -16.96
N MET A 10 9.06 -5.18 -16.00
CA MET A 10 8.91 -3.85 -15.39
C MET A 10 7.58 -3.11 -15.62
N ILE A 11 6.75 -3.06 -14.58
CA ILE A 11 5.79 -1.95 -14.37
C ILE A 11 6.50 -0.91 -13.51
N LEU A 12 7.19 0.03 -14.18
CA LEU A 12 7.72 1.26 -13.60
C LEU A 12 6.57 2.27 -13.42
N GLY A 13 6.61 2.97 -12.29
CA GLY A 13 5.52 3.77 -11.76
C GLY A 13 5.08 4.97 -12.60
N SER A 14 3.77 5.23 -12.53
CA SER A 14 3.14 6.49 -12.88
C SER A 14 2.37 6.99 -11.66
N CYS A 15 3.05 7.73 -10.78
CA CYS A 15 2.40 8.62 -9.82
C CYS A 15 2.24 10.00 -10.46
N MET A 16 1.28 10.14 -11.37
CA MET A 16 0.80 11.45 -11.80
C MET A 16 -0.18 11.96 -10.74
N GLY A 17 0.35 12.70 -9.76
CA GLY A 17 -0.46 13.54 -8.89
C GLY A 17 -0.98 14.73 -9.68
N THR A 18 -2.30 14.79 -9.89
CA THR A 18 -3.00 16.00 -10.32
C THR A 18 -2.95 17.01 -9.18
N GLY A 19 -2.37 18.18 -9.46
CA GLY A 19 -2.17 19.25 -8.50
C GLY A 19 -3.48 19.79 -7.93
N ALA A 20 -3.52 19.95 -6.60
CA ALA A 20 -4.50 20.80 -5.95
C ALA A 20 -4.13 22.26 -6.23
N ALA A 21 -5.04 22.99 -6.87
CA ALA A 21 -4.95 24.43 -7.05
C ALA A 21 -4.88 25.12 -5.68
N MET A 22 -3.75 25.80 -5.42
CA MET A 22 -3.55 26.64 -4.26
C MET A 22 -4.34 27.95 -4.45
N GLN A 23 -5.48 28.05 -3.76
CA GLN A 23 -6.24 29.29 -3.65
C GLN A 23 -5.59 30.16 -2.56
N LYS A 24 -4.99 31.27 -2.99
CA LYS A 24 -4.36 32.28 -2.14
C LYS A 24 -5.46 33.20 -1.57
N PRO A 25 -5.66 33.32 -0.24
CA PRO A 25 -6.51 34.37 0.29
C PRO A 25 -5.78 35.72 0.27
N ALA A 26 -6.59 36.75 0.07
CA ALA A 26 -6.23 38.11 -0.25
C ALA A 26 -5.45 38.85 0.85
N SER A 27 -4.67 39.81 0.36
CA SER A 27 -3.90 40.81 1.08
C SER A 27 -4.71 41.52 2.15
N GLN A 28 -4.17 41.61 3.37
CA GLN A 28 -4.51 42.68 4.30
C GLN A 28 -3.24 43.38 4.78
N SER A 29 -3.28 44.69 4.61
CA SER A 29 -2.28 45.72 4.88
C SER A 29 -2.05 45.89 6.39
N SER A 30 -0.80 46.00 6.82
CA SER A 30 -0.38 46.65 8.08
C SER A 30 1.08 47.13 7.96
N ALA A 31 1.36 48.29 8.55
CA ALA A 31 2.43 49.25 8.29
C ALA A 31 3.91 48.77 8.51
N PRO A 32 4.93 49.55 8.05
CA PRO A 32 6.33 49.24 8.30
C PRO A 32 6.84 49.78 9.64
N ASP A 33 7.42 48.92 10.47
CA ASP A 33 8.17 49.32 11.67
C ASP A 33 9.64 49.65 11.32
N PRO A 34 10.20 50.80 11.78
CA PRO A 34 11.55 51.23 11.45
C PRO A 34 12.51 51.06 12.63
N PHE A 35 12.89 49.83 13.03
CA PHE A 35 14.06 49.64 13.91
C PHE A 35 14.76 48.31 13.61
N GLY A 36 15.99 48.42 13.10
CA GLY A 36 16.83 47.28 12.75
C GLY A 36 17.43 46.60 13.98
N LEU A 37 17.39 45.27 13.97
CA LEU A 37 18.27 44.40 14.73
C LEU A 37 18.84 43.34 13.77
N PRO A 38 20.13 42.99 13.88
CA PRO A 38 20.77 42.06 12.96
C PRO A 38 20.20 40.64 13.12
N SER A 39 19.82 40.07 11.98
CA SER A 39 19.60 38.63 11.80
C SER A 39 20.91 37.89 12.02
N ASP A 40 21.10 37.28 13.18
CA ASP A 40 22.18 36.31 13.39
C ASP A 40 21.80 35.29 14.48
N THR A 41 20.96 34.33 14.09
CA THR A 41 20.95 32.95 14.64
C THR A 41 20.05 32.07 13.76
N MET A 42 20.46 31.86 12.52
CA MET A 42 19.90 30.86 11.61
C MET A 42 21.04 29.93 11.20
N GLN A 43 21.50 29.08 12.13
CA GLN A 43 22.48 28.04 11.81
C GLN A 43 22.52 27.01 12.94
N SER A 44 21.76 25.92 12.77
CA SER A 44 22.10 24.52 13.15
C SER A 44 20.90 23.58 13.42
N ASP A 45 19.80 23.65 12.65
CA ASP A 45 18.69 22.67 12.76
C ASP A 45 18.51 21.73 11.55
N ASP A 46 19.27 21.89 10.47
CA ASP A 46 19.09 21.08 9.24
C ASP A 46 19.49 19.60 9.41
N GLN A 47 20.49 19.31 10.26
CA GLN A 47 21.00 17.94 10.43
C GLN A 47 20.02 17.03 11.19
N PHE A 48 19.24 17.59 12.13
CA PHE A 48 18.22 16.86 12.89
C PHE A 48 16.98 16.60 12.04
N GLY A 49 16.60 17.55 11.17
CA GLY A 49 15.52 17.41 10.20
C GLY A 49 15.76 16.27 9.19
N ASP A 50 17.00 16.15 8.69
CA ASP A 50 17.39 15.10 7.74
C ASP A 50 17.38 13.71 8.36
N ALA A 51 17.91 13.56 9.58
CA ALA A 51 17.87 12.29 10.31
C ALA A 51 16.43 11.84 10.59
N HIS A 52 15.56 12.77 11.00
CA HIS A 52 14.15 12.50 11.24
C HIS A 52 13.42 12.08 9.95
N ARG A 53 13.65 12.79 8.85
CA ARG A 53 13.07 12.47 7.54
C ARG A 53 13.50 11.09 7.04
N ARG A 54 14.77 10.72 7.24
CA ARG A 54 15.29 9.39 6.88
C ARG A 54 14.63 8.29 7.71
N MET A 55 14.45 8.51 9.01
CA MET A 55 13.76 7.56 9.88
C MET A 55 12.30 7.37 9.48
N GLU A 56 11.58 8.44 9.16
CA GLU A 56 10.18 8.32 8.70
C GLU A 56 10.08 7.61 7.34
N MET A 57 10.98 7.89 6.41
CA MET A 57 11.04 7.15 5.14
C MET A 57 11.27 5.64 5.35
N LEU A 58 12.17 5.27 6.27
CA LEU A 58 12.41 3.87 6.60
C LEU A 58 11.17 3.22 7.23
N ARG A 59 10.45 3.93 8.09
CA ARG A 59 9.22 3.47 8.72
C ARG A 59 8.09 3.26 7.71
N VAL A 60 7.91 4.19 6.78
CA VAL A 60 6.92 4.05 5.69
C VAL A 60 7.30 2.88 4.77
N LYS A 61 8.58 2.73 4.44
CA LYS A 61 9.05 1.63 3.59
C LYS A 61 8.82 0.27 4.26
N SER A 62 9.12 0.14 5.55
CA SER A 62 8.91 -1.11 6.28
C SER A 62 7.42 -1.46 6.41
N ALA A 63 6.57 -0.48 6.71
CA ALA A 63 5.11 -0.68 6.77
C ALA A 63 4.53 -1.13 5.40
N ASN A 64 5.00 -0.53 4.31
CA ASN A 64 4.58 -0.94 2.96
C ASN A 64 5.07 -2.35 2.61
N ALA A 65 6.30 -2.71 2.97
CA ALA A 65 6.84 -4.05 2.74
C ALA A 65 6.04 -5.11 3.51
N GLU A 66 5.69 -4.84 4.77
CA GLU A 66 4.87 -5.76 5.57
C GLU A 66 3.45 -5.88 4.99
N ARG A 67 2.83 -4.77 4.57
CA ARG A 67 1.53 -4.81 3.87
C ARG A 67 1.61 -5.70 2.62
N GLN A 68 2.64 -5.53 1.79
CA GLN A 68 2.83 -6.33 0.58
C GLN A 68 3.01 -7.82 0.88
N LYS A 69 3.80 -8.15 1.90
CA LYS A 69 4.00 -9.53 2.34
C LYS A 69 2.68 -10.17 2.74
N GLN A 70 1.87 -9.46 3.52
CA GLN A 70 0.60 -10.01 3.99
C GLN A 70 -0.44 -10.12 2.86
N LEU A 71 -0.52 -9.13 1.97
CA LEU A 71 -1.35 -9.19 0.77
C LEU A 71 -0.99 -10.39 -0.12
N THR A 72 0.31 -10.61 -0.34
CA THR A 72 0.80 -11.73 -1.16
C THR A 72 0.41 -13.05 -0.53
N ARG A 73 0.56 -13.19 0.80
CA ARG A 73 0.19 -14.40 1.53
C ARG A 73 -1.31 -14.68 1.40
N GLU A 74 -2.16 -13.70 1.70
CA GLU A 74 -3.61 -13.86 1.68
C GLU A 74 -4.15 -14.12 0.26
N ALA A 75 -3.59 -13.44 -0.75
CA ALA A 75 -3.96 -13.68 -2.15
C ALA A 75 -3.56 -15.09 -2.62
N THR A 76 -2.41 -15.59 -2.17
CA THR A 76 -1.96 -16.96 -2.46
C THR A 76 -2.89 -17.98 -1.80
N GLU A 77 -3.25 -17.77 -0.53
CA GLU A 77 -4.18 -18.64 0.18
C GLU A 77 -5.57 -18.64 -0.47
N LEU A 78 -6.07 -17.46 -0.86
CA LEU A 78 -7.34 -17.30 -1.57
C LEU A 78 -7.34 -18.09 -2.89
N LEU A 79 -6.27 -17.97 -3.68
CA LEU A 79 -6.14 -18.70 -4.94
C LEU A 79 -6.13 -20.22 -4.71
N ASN A 80 -5.41 -20.68 -3.69
CA ASN A 80 -5.33 -22.10 -3.37
C ASN A 80 -6.69 -22.67 -2.93
N VAL A 81 -7.38 -22.01 -2.00
CA VAL A 81 -8.69 -22.48 -1.51
C VAL A 81 -9.74 -22.44 -2.62
N ALA A 82 -9.75 -21.40 -3.45
CA ALA A 82 -10.65 -21.32 -4.59
C ALA A 82 -10.37 -22.42 -5.64
N GLY A 83 -9.09 -22.69 -5.93
CA GLY A 83 -8.70 -23.77 -6.83
C GLY A 83 -9.08 -25.15 -6.30
N GLU A 84 -8.88 -25.38 -5.00
CA GLU A 84 -9.25 -26.64 -4.33
C GLU A 84 -10.76 -26.85 -4.37
N LEU A 85 -11.56 -25.83 -4.00
CA LEU A 85 -13.02 -25.89 -4.04
C LEU A 85 -13.53 -26.17 -5.46
N HIS A 86 -12.94 -25.51 -6.46
CA HIS A 86 -13.31 -25.75 -7.86
C HIS A 86 -12.98 -27.18 -8.32
N PHE A 87 -11.78 -27.68 -8.01
CA PHE A 87 -11.41 -29.07 -8.32
C PHE A 87 -12.34 -30.07 -7.63
N LYS A 88 -12.64 -29.82 -6.35
CA LYS A 88 -13.57 -30.61 -5.53
C LYS A 88 -14.99 -30.59 -6.09
N ALA A 89 -15.47 -29.45 -6.58
CA ALA A 89 -16.79 -29.32 -7.19
C ALA A 89 -16.88 -30.02 -8.55
N GLN A 90 -15.78 -30.06 -9.33
CA GLN A 90 -15.73 -30.81 -10.59
C GLN A 90 -15.67 -32.32 -10.39
N LYS A 91 -15.06 -32.78 -9.28
CA LYS A 91 -15.10 -34.18 -8.86
C LYS A 91 -16.49 -34.52 -8.33
N SER A 92 -17.38 -34.92 -9.25
CA SER A 92 -18.76 -35.35 -8.99
C SER A 92 -18.85 -36.71 -8.26
N ASP A 93 -17.75 -37.19 -7.68
CA ASP A 93 -17.64 -38.49 -7.01
C ASP A 93 -18.07 -38.48 -5.54
N GLY A 94 -18.77 -37.43 -5.10
CA GLY A 94 -19.44 -37.38 -3.79
C GLY A 94 -18.47 -37.32 -2.60
N SER A 95 -17.18 -37.10 -2.84
CA SER A 95 -16.14 -37.07 -1.81
C SER A 95 -16.12 -35.79 -0.98
N VAL A 96 -16.89 -34.77 -1.36
CA VAL A 96 -16.88 -33.44 -0.75
C VAL A 96 -18.24 -33.20 -0.12
N THR A 97 -18.25 -32.99 1.18
CA THR A 97 -19.51 -32.73 1.89
C THR A 97 -19.98 -31.30 1.63
N GLN A 98 -21.29 -31.06 1.60
CA GLN A 98 -21.83 -29.71 1.47
C GLN A 98 -21.32 -28.78 2.59
N ALA A 99 -21.07 -29.32 3.78
CA ALA A 99 -20.50 -28.60 4.91
C ALA A 99 -19.05 -28.15 4.66
N GLU A 100 -18.23 -28.97 3.99
CA GLU A 100 -16.87 -28.57 3.59
C GLU A 100 -16.88 -27.46 2.55
N MET A 101 -17.77 -27.52 1.56
CA MET A 101 -17.91 -26.47 0.56
C MET A 101 -18.32 -25.14 1.20
N LEU A 102 -19.26 -25.16 2.15
CA LEU A 102 -19.68 -23.97 2.91
C LEU A 102 -18.50 -23.34 3.68
N ARG A 103 -17.73 -24.15 4.42
CA ARG A 103 -16.55 -23.65 5.15
C ARG A 103 -15.48 -23.06 4.24
N GLN A 104 -15.26 -23.68 3.07
CA GLN A 104 -14.33 -23.17 2.08
C GLN A 104 -14.82 -21.85 1.47
N ALA A 105 -16.13 -21.72 1.21
CA ALA A 105 -16.73 -20.48 0.73
C ALA A 105 -16.62 -19.33 1.75
N GLU A 106 -16.88 -19.59 3.04
CA GLU A 106 -16.68 -18.61 4.12
C GLU A 106 -15.21 -18.17 4.22
N THR A 107 -14.28 -19.11 4.04
CA THR A 107 -12.83 -18.82 4.03
C THR A 107 -12.44 -17.93 2.86
N ILE A 108 -12.99 -18.20 1.66
CA ILE A 108 -12.82 -17.37 0.47
C ILE A 108 -13.35 -15.97 0.71
N GLU A 109 -14.56 -15.82 1.26
CA GLU A 109 -15.16 -14.52 1.56
C GLU A 109 -14.27 -13.71 2.52
N ARG A 110 -13.84 -14.32 3.62
CA ARG A 110 -12.97 -13.67 4.61
C ARG A 110 -11.63 -13.24 4.00
N LEU A 111 -10.97 -14.11 3.24
CA LEU A 111 -9.69 -13.80 2.60
C LEU A 111 -9.85 -12.70 1.55
N ALA A 112 -10.89 -12.76 0.71
CA ALA A 112 -11.18 -11.74 -0.29
C ALA A 112 -11.47 -10.38 0.36
N HIS A 113 -12.22 -10.37 1.47
CA HIS A 113 -12.49 -9.16 2.23
C HIS A 113 -11.21 -8.56 2.82
N ASN A 114 -10.36 -9.37 3.44
CA ASN A 114 -9.10 -8.92 4.03
C ASN A 114 -8.12 -8.35 2.98
N VAL A 115 -7.98 -9.03 1.84
CA VAL A 115 -7.17 -8.55 0.72
C VAL A 115 -7.68 -7.18 0.26
N LYS A 116 -8.99 -7.05 0.03
CA LYS A 116 -9.61 -5.79 -0.40
C LYS A 116 -9.34 -4.66 0.59
N GLU A 117 -9.57 -4.86 1.88
CA GLU A 117 -9.40 -3.82 2.89
C GLU A 117 -7.92 -3.42 3.05
N ARG A 118 -7.00 -4.38 2.96
CA ARG A 118 -5.55 -4.12 3.00
C ARG A 118 -5.06 -3.39 1.75
N MET A 119 -5.64 -3.66 0.58
CA MET A 119 -5.33 -2.95 -0.67
C MET A 119 -5.84 -1.50 -0.67
N LYS A 120 -7.01 -1.24 -0.08
CA LYS A 120 -7.55 0.12 0.07
C LYS A 120 -6.73 0.99 1.02
N GLY A 121 -5.78 0.39 1.74
CA GLY A 121 -4.99 1.10 2.74
C GLY A 121 -5.85 1.58 3.90
N SER A 122 -6.91 0.82 4.26
CA SER A 122 -7.81 1.18 5.35
C SER A 122 -7.01 1.59 6.59
N ARG A 123 -7.33 2.80 7.03
CA ARG A 123 -6.61 3.62 8.00
C ARG A 123 -6.90 3.16 9.43
#